data_AF-A0A925XYE4-F1
#
_entry.id   AF-A0A925XYE4-F1
#
_cell.length_a   1.000
_cell.length_b   1.000
_cell.length_c   1.000
_cell.angle_alpha   90.00
_cell.angle_beta   90.00
_cell.angle_gamma   90.00
#
_symmetry.space_group_name_H-M   'P 1'
#
loop_
_entity.id
_entity.type
_entity.pdbx_description
1 polymer ?
#
loop_
_entity_poly.entity_id
_entity_poly.type
_entity_poly.pdbx_seq_one_letter_code
_entity_poly.pdbx_strand_id
1 'polypeptide(L)'
;LAEGGRSDVIFDMNNQSEKPGYGYQLKMGATSLTEAWDANRSSSQNHFMLGQIMEWFYGDLGGIAIDPANPGFKNILIRPQPAGDVTWARCAYDSFHGRIATEWKKTDGKFVLKVQIPANTTATVFIPATSAKNVEENGVVASKSRGIKFLRQEGGSAVYQVASGNYEFVAE
;
A
#
# COMPACT_ATOMS: atom_id res chain seq x y z
N LEU A 1 1.55 -14.54 -0.54
CA LEU A 1 0.24 -14.30 0.14
C LEU A 1 -0.45 -13.05 -0.41
N ALA A 2 0.22 -11.89 -0.42
CA ALA A 2 -0.34 -10.64 -0.92
C ALA A 2 -0.78 -10.73 -2.40
N GLU A 3 0.07 -11.26 -3.29
CA GLU A 3 -0.29 -11.49 -4.70
C GLU A 3 -1.53 -12.39 -4.87
N GLY A 4 -1.75 -13.32 -3.93
CA GLY A 4 -2.92 -14.19 -3.89
C GLY A 4 -4.15 -13.55 -3.23
N GLY A 5 -4.14 -12.25 -2.96
CA GLY A 5 -5.23 -11.53 -2.31
C GLY A 5 -5.41 -11.85 -0.83
N ARG A 6 -4.37 -12.37 -0.16
CA ARG A 6 -4.42 -12.80 1.25
C ARG A 6 -3.61 -11.91 2.20
N SER A 7 -3.76 -10.59 2.04
CA SER A 7 -3.17 -9.61 2.97
C SER A 7 -3.79 -9.70 4.39
N ASP A 8 -5.00 -10.26 4.52
CA ASP A 8 -5.58 -10.68 5.79
C ASP A 8 -4.68 -11.65 6.56
N VAL A 9 -4.14 -12.67 5.88
CA VAL A 9 -3.27 -13.67 6.51
C VAL A 9 -1.93 -13.07 6.90
N ILE A 10 -1.36 -12.21 6.06
CA ILE A 10 -0.10 -11.51 6.39
C ILE A 10 -0.33 -10.64 7.63
N PHE A 11 -1.46 -9.95 7.71
CA PHE A 11 -1.83 -9.18 8.88
C PHE A 11 -1.94 -10.07 10.12
N ASP A 12 -2.73 -11.15 10.09
CA ASP A 12 -2.94 -12.03 11.24
C ASP A 12 -1.64 -12.69 11.74
N MET A 13 -0.73 -13.06 10.82
CA MET A 13 0.57 -13.62 11.16
C MET A 13 1.45 -12.64 11.95
N ASN A 14 1.37 -11.35 11.62
CA ASN A 14 2.28 -10.32 12.14
C ASN A 14 1.65 -9.48 13.27
N ASN A 15 0.33 -9.33 13.29
CA ASN A 15 -0.42 -8.59 14.30
C ASN A 15 -0.73 -9.47 15.52
N GLN A 16 0.32 -10.02 16.12
CA GLN A 16 0.25 -10.83 17.33
C GLN A 16 1.55 -10.70 18.12
N SER A 17 1.48 -10.89 19.44
CA SER A 17 2.64 -10.76 20.33
C SER A 17 2.81 -11.93 21.32
N GLU A 18 2.06 -13.02 21.14
CA GLU A 18 2.10 -14.19 22.05
C GLU A 18 3.01 -15.32 21.55
N LYS A 19 3.38 -15.31 20.26
CA LYS A 19 4.26 -16.29 19.64
C LYS A 19 5.46 -15.58 18.98
N PRO A 20 6.61 -16.26 18.79
CA PRO A 20 7.78 -15.70 18.09
C PRO A 20 7.38 -14.98 16.80
N GLY A 21 7.85 -13.74 16.64
CA GLY A 21 7.36 -12.81 15.61
C GLY A 21 7.68 -11.35 15.95
N TYR A 22 7.32 -10.42 15.07
CA TYR A 22 7.62 -8.99 15.27
C TYR A 22 6.97 -8.41 16.54
N GLY A 23 5.69 -8.68 16.78
CA GLY A 23 5.00 -8.21 17.98
C GLY A 23 5.58 -8.80 19.27
N TYR A 24 6.09 -10.04 19.21
CA TYR A 24 6.77 -10.66 20.35
C TYR A 24 8.13 -10.00 20.62
N GLN A 25 8.93 -9.68 19.59
CA GLN A 25 10.17 -8.91 19.75
C GLN A 25 9.91 -7.57 20.43
N LEU A 26 8.86 -6.85 20.01
CA LEU A 26 8.43 -5.60 20.64
C LEU A 26 8.01 -5.80 22.11
N LYS A 27 7.20 -6.84 22.40
CA LYS A 27 6.78 -7.21 23.77
C LYS A 27 7.98 -7.49 24.70
N MET A 28 9.07 -8.02 24.15
CA MET A 28 10.32 -8.29 24.86
C MET A 28 11.26 -7.09 24.98
N GLY A 29 10.86 -5.93 24.44
CA GLY A 29 11.61 -4.66 24.53
C GLY A 29 12.68 -4.46 23.46
N ALA A 30 12.64 -5.23 22.35
CA ALA A 30 13.57 -5.01 21.25
C ALA A 30 13.27 -3.69 20.53
N THR A 31 14.31 -2.92 20.22
CA THR A 31 14.23 -1.64 19.46
C THR A 31 14.79 -1.76 18.04
N SER A 32 15.27 -2.94 17.68
CA SER A 32 15.74 -3.35 16.36
C SER A 32 15.31 -4.79 16.11
N LEU A 33 15.36 -5.23 14.85
CA LEU A 33 15.09 -6.62 14.51
C LEU A 33 16.15 -7.53 15.14
N THR A 34 15.70 -8.57 15.83
CA THR A 34 16.60 -9.62 16.36
C THR A 34 16.86 -10.67 15.28
N GLU A 35 17.95 -11.42 15.41
CA GLU A 35 18.27 -12.53 14.51
C GLU A 35 17.29 -13.70 14.68
N ALA A 36 16.91 -14.00 15.92
CA ALA A 36 15.95 -15.05 16.27
C ALA A 36 14.56 -14.47 16.55
N TRP A 37 13.51 -15.12 16.04
CA TRP A 37 12.11 -14.68 16.18
C TRP A 37 11.60 -14.64 17.62
N ASP A 38 12.17 -15.46 18.49
CA ASP A 38 11.83 -15.58 19.91
C ASP A 38 12.58 -14.58 20.80
N ALA A 39 13.24 -13.59 20.20
CA ALA A 39 14.04 -12.56 20.89
C ALA A 39 15.10 -13.16 21.85
N ASN A 40 15.66 -14.32 21.51
CA ASN A 40 16.74 -14.94 22.29
C ASN A 40 17.95 -14.01 22.41
N ARG A 41 18.33 -13.66 23.65
CA ARG A 41 19.45 -12.75 23.96
C ARG A 41 20.84 -13.31 23.66
N SER A 42 20.96 -14.63 23.43
CA SER A 42 22.20 -15.24 22.98
C SER A 42 22.46 -15.07 21.48
N SER A 43 21.46 -14.63 20.71
CA SER A 43 21.58 -14.28 19.29
C SER A 43 21.77 -12.78 19.09
N SER A 44 22.14 -12.34 17.88
CA SER A 44 22.25 -10.91 17.59
C SER A 44 20.92 -10.19 17.82
N GLN A 45 20.96 -9.03 18.48
CA GLN A 45 19.79 -8.19 18.74
C GLN A 45 19.61 -7.08 17.68
N ASN A 46 20.44 -7.09 16.64
CA ASN A 46 20.38 -6.13 15.55
C ASN A 46 20.75 -6.83 14.23
N HIS A 47 19.73 -7.37 13.55
CA HIS A 47 19.88 -8.20 12.38
C HIS A 47 18.75 -7.96 11.37
N PHE A 48 19.09 -7.43 10.20
CA PHE A 48 18.10 -6.93 9.23
C PHE A 48 17.40 -8.02 8.41
N MET A 49 17.84 -9.29 8.49
CA MET A 49 17.32 -10.38 7.64
C MET A 49 15.84 -10.66 7.86
N LEU A 50 15.28 -10.27 9.01
CA LEU A 50 13.84 -10.31 9.27
C LEU A 50 13.12 -9.06 8.77
N GLY A 51 13.73 -8.21 7.93
CA GLY A 51 13.16 -6.94 7.49
C GLY A 51 12.12 -7.04 6.37
N GLN A 52 11.84 -8.24 5.86
CA GLN A 52 10.99 -8.46 4.68
C GLN A 52 9.56 -7.91 4.81
N ILE A 53 9.03 -7.73 6.03
CA ILE A 53 7.70 -7.14 6.24
C ILE A 53 7.60 -5.71 5.69
N MET A 54 8.72 -5.01 5.55
CA MET A 54 8.76 -3.67 4.95
C MET A 54 8.27 -3.67 3.50
N GLU A 55 8.51 -4.74 2.74
CA GLU A 55 7.98 -4.86 1.38
C GLU A 55 6.44 -4.84 1.39
N TRP A 56 5.83 -5.57 2.31
CA TRP A 56 4.37 -5.57 2.46
C TRP A 56 3.82 -4.23 2.96
N PHE A 57 4.50 -3.57 3.91
CA PHE A 57 4.07 -2.25 4.39
C PHE A 57 4.06 -1.19 3.28
N TYR A 58 5.07 -1.19 2.41
CA TYR A 58 5.16 -0.23 1.31
C TYR A 58 4.34 -0.64 0.09
N GLY A 59 4.55 -1.86 -0.41
CA GLY A 59 3.99 -2.38 -1.65
C GLY A 59 2.51 -2.68 -1.59
N ASP A 60 2.02 -3.19 -0.46
CA ASP A 60 0.65 -3.68 -0.32
C ASP A 60 -0.17 -2.81 0.62
N LEU A 61 0.22 -2.68 1.88
CA LEU A 61 -0.56 -1.90 2.85
C LEU A 61 -0.58 -0.41 2.47
N GLY A 62 0.58 0.18 2.20
CA GLY A 62 0.73 1.52 1.64
C GLY A 62 0.40 1.58 0.15
N GLY A 63 0.54 0.46 -0.55
CA GLY A 63 0.14 0.30 -1.94
C GLY A 63 1.09 0.87 -2.98
N ILE A 64 2.33 1.23 -2.65
CA ILE A 64 3.33 1.75 -3.60
C ILE A 64 4.24 0.61 -4.06
N ALA A 65 3.98 0.07 -5.25
CA ALA A 65 4.75 -1.02 -5.84
C ALA A 65 5.39 -0.62 -7.18
N ILE A 66 6.47 -1.32 -7.53
CA ILE A 66 7.15 -1.19 -8.81
C ILE A 66 6.30 -1.87 -9.89
N ASP A 67 6.15 -1.25 -11.04
CA ASP A 67 5.64 -1.93 -12.24
C ASP A 67 6.77 -2.76 -12.87
N PRO A 68 6.69 -4.11 -12.88
CA PRO A 68 7.75 -4.95 -13.45
C PRO A 68 7.95 -4.72 -14.96
N ALA A 69 6.91 -4.26 -15.67
CA ALA A 69 6.99 -3.95 -17.09
C ALA A 69 7.65 -2.57 -17.35
N ASN A 70 7.66 -1.68 -16.36
CA ASN A 70 8.20 -0.32 -16.45
C ASN A 70 9.03 0.00 -15.19
N PRO A 71 10.19 -0.65 -15.02
CA PRO A 71 10.98 -0.56 -13.80
C PRO A 71 11.48 0.85 -13.51
N GLY A 72 11.91 1.07 -12.26
CA GLY A 72 12.44 2.36 -11.81
C GLY A 72 11.36 3.42 -11.54
N PHE A 73 10.12 3.00 -11.30
CA PHE A 73 8.96 3.89 -11.07
C PHE A 73 8.63 4.80 -12.27
N LYS A 74 8.96 4.36 -13.49
CA LYS A 74 8.50 5.07 -14.70
C LYS A 74 6.97 5.00 -14.82
N ASN A 75 6.41 3.84 -14.50
CA ASN A 75 5.03 3.66 -14.10
C ASN A 75 4.99 3.11 -12.67
N ILE A 76 4.09 3.63 -11.85
CA ILE A 76 3.95 3.25 -10.43
C ILE A 76 2.69 2.43 -10.28
N LEU A 77 2.76 1.27 -9.62
CA LEU A 77 1.54 0.55 -9.24
C LEU A 77 1.07 1.12 -7.89
N ILE A 78 -0.11 1.73 -7.90
CA ILE A 78 -0.78 2.19 -6.68
C ILE A 78 -1.95 1.28 -6.38
N ARG A 79 -1.77 0.34 -5.44
CA ARG A 79 -2.78 -0.66 -5.06
C ARG A 79 -2.78 -0.91 -3.55
N PRO A 80 -3.35 -0.01 -2.74
CA PRO A 80 -3.49 -0.24 -1.32
C PRO A 80 -4.34 -1.49 -1.04
N GLN A 81 -3.89 -2.30 -0.08
CA GLN A 81 -4.58 -3.50 0.39
C GLN A 81 -4.86 -3.37 1.89
N PRO A 82 -5.96 -2.71 2.29
CA PRO A 82 -6.38 -2.67 3.69
C PRO A 82 -6.53 -4.09 4.25
N ALA A 83 -6.02 -4.33 5.46
CA ALA A 83 -6.06 -5.63 6.12
C ALA A 83 -6.44 -5.48 7.59
N GLY A 84 -7.11 -6.50 8.13
CA GLY A 84 -7.55 -6.54 9.52
C GLY A 84 -8.37 -5.32 9.93
N ASP A 85 -8.02 -4.75 11.09
CA ASP A 85 -8.63 -3.56 11.67
C ASP A 85 -7.93 -2.25 11.27
N VAL A 86 -6.96 -2.28 10.35
CA VAL A 86 -6.30 -1.07 9.85
C VAL A 86 -7.32 -0.25 9.05
N THR A 87 -7.63 0.94 9.55
CA THR A 87 -8.60 1.86 8.97
C THR A 87 -7.98 2.94 8.10
N TRP A 88 -6.68 3.18 8.23
CA TRP A 88 -5.94 4.12 7.40
C TRP A 88 -4.46 3.74 7.34
N ALA A 89 -3.78 4.15 6.27
CA ALA A 89 -2.32 4.16 6.22
C ALA A 89 -1.84 5.32 5.35
N ARG A 90 -0.64 5.80 5.66
CA ARG A 90 0.07 6.82 4.88
C ARG A 90 1.49 6.34 4.60
N CYS A 91 1.88 6.38 3.33
CA CYS A 91 3.18 5.92 2.88
C CYS A 91 3.79 6.95 1.93
N ALA A 92 5.11 7.09 1.96
CA ALA A 92 5.85 7.90 1.01
C ALA A 92 7.16 7.22 0.64
N TYR A 93 7.54 7.32 -0.63
CA TYR A 93 8.79 6.82 -1.16
C TYR A 93 9.43 7.89 -2.04
N ASP A 94 10.66 8.27 -1.71
CA ASP A 94 11.42 9.27 -2.45
C ASP A 94 12.22 8.55 -3.55
N SER A 95 11.65 8.51 -4.76
CA SER A 95 12.26 7.90 -5.93
C SER A 95 13.21 8.86 -6.65
N PHE A 96 13.96 8.37 -7.64
CA PHE A 96 14.75 9.22 -8.53
C PHE A 96 13.90 10.27 -9.28
N HIS A 97 12.62 9.99 -9.52
CA HIS A 97 11.70 10.92 -10.19
C HIS A 97 11.10 11.96 -9.21
N GLY A 98 11.29 11.77 -7.91
CA GLY A 98 10.69 12.56 -6.85
C GLY A 98 9.79 11.74 -5.94
N ARG A 99 9.09 12.44 -5.04
CA ARG A 99 8.23 11.82 -4.02
C ARG A 99 6.99 11.18 -4.64
N ILE A 100 6.79 9.92 -4.30
CA ILE A 100 5.55 9.16 -4.48
C ILE A 100 4.90 9.09 -3.10
N ALA A 101 3.62 9.43 -2.99
CA ALA A 101 2.91 9.31 -1.71
C ALA A 101 1.51 8.76 -1.89
N THR A 102 1.08 7.97 -0.90
CA THR A 102 -0.28 7.46 -0.77
C THR A 102 -0.79 7.74 0.64
N GLU A 103 -2.06 8.09 0.75
CA GLU A 103 -2.78 8.17 2.02
C GLU A 103 -4.18 7.63 1.77
N TRP A 104 -4.52 6.50 2.38
CA TRP A 104 -5.87 5.96 2.28
C TRP A 104 -6.54 5.89 3.65
N LYS A 105 -7.87 6.00 3.63
CA LYS A 105 -8.72 5.86 4.81
C LYS A 105 -10.05 5.21 4.44
N LYS A 106 -10.53 4.32 5.30
CA LYS A 106 -11.89 3.81 5.31
C LYS A 106 -12.73 4.65 6.29
N THR A 107 -13.76 5.34 5.81
CA THR A 107 -14.65 6.17 6.64
C THR A 107 -16.07 6.09 6.11
N ASP A 108 -17.06 5.85 6.97
CA ASP A 108 -18.49 5.91 6.63
C ASP A 108 -18.88 5.05 5.42
N GLY A 109 -18.29 3.84 5.32
CA GLY A 109 -18.51 2.92 4.19
C GLY A 109 -17.74 3.29 2.91
N LYS A 110 -17.01 4.41 2.91
CA LYS A 110 -16.24 4.89 1.77
C LYS A 110 -14.76 4.56 1.90
N PHE A 111 -14.12 4.39 0.74
CA PHE A 111 -12.67 4.34 0.62
C PHE A 111 -12.17 5.64 0.00
N VAL A 112 -11.32 6.37 0.73
CA VAL A 112 -10.68 7.60 0.26
C VAL A 112 -9.20 7.31 0.04
N LEU A 113 -8.66 7.66 -1.13
CA LEU A 113 -7.25 7.51 -1.46
C LEU A 113 -6.70 8.81 -2.06
N LYS A 114 -5.74 9.43 -1.38
CA LYS A 114 -4.91 10.51 -1.91
C LYS A 114 -3.64 9.93 -2.49
N VAL A 115 -3.26 10.41 -3.67
CA VAL A 115 -2.02 10.01 -4.34
C VAL A 115 -1.23 11.22 -4.82
N GLN A 116 0.08 11.17 -4.66
CA GLN A 116 1.05 12.09 -5.26
C GLN A 116 1.92 11.30 -6.24
N ILE A 117 1.91 11.72 -7.50
CA ILE A 117 2.66 11.12 -8.59
C ILE A 117 3.68 12.14 -9.10
N PRO A 118 5.00 11.85 -9.05
CA PRO A 118 6.03 12.80 -9.46
C PRO A 118 5.95 13.15 -10.96
N ALA A 119 6.60 14.25 -11.34
CA ALA A 119 6.68 14.66 -12.73
C ALA A 119 7.40 13.61 -13.60
N ASN A 120 7.05 13.55 -14.89
CA ASN A 120 7.61 12.61 -15.87
C ASN A 120 7.36 11.12 -15.58
N THR A 121 6.44 10.78 -14.69
CA THR A 121 5.96 9.42 -14.43
C THR A 121 4.44 9.31 -14.60
N THR A 122 3.95 8.08 -14.64
CA THR A 122 2.53 7.75 -14.55
C THR A 122 2.28 6.76 -13.41
N ALA A 123 1.02 6.53 -13.07
CA ALA A 123 0.63 5.45 -12.17
C ALA A 123 -0.53 4.62 -12.74
N THR A 124 -0.53 3.33 -12.43
CA THR A 124 -1.72 2.49 -12.52
C THR A 124 -2.34 2.41 -11.13
N VAL A 125 -3.49 3.06 -10.96
CA VAL A 125 -4.17 3.18 -9.66
C VAL A 125 -5.35 2.21 -9.61
N PHE A 126 -5.40 1.39 -8.56
CA PHE A 126 -6.47 0.45 -8.27
C PHE A 126 -7.31 1.00 -7.12
N ILE A 127 -8.58 1.29 -7.41
CA ILE A 127 -9.53 1.78 -6.42
C ILE A 127 -10.56 0.68 -6.13
N PRO A 128 -10.67 0.17 -4.89
CA PRO A 128 -11.72 -0.76 -4.51
C PRO A 128 -13.10 -0.15 -4.79
N ALA A 129 -13.85 -0.74 -5.72
CA ALA A 129 -15.16 -0.25 -6.13
C ALA A 129 -15.88 -1.33 -6.94
N THR A 130 -17.19 -1.48 -6.76
CA THR A 130 -18.00 -2.42 -7.56
C THR A 130 -18.22 -1.92 -9.00
N SER A 131 -18.15 -0.60 -9.22
CA SER A 131 -18.26 0.03 -10.52
C SER A 131 -17.37 1.27 -10.62
N ALA A 132 -16.70 1.45 -11.75
CA ALA A 132 -15.95 2.67 -12.08
C ALA A 132 -16.80 3.95 -12.08
N LYS A 133 -18.13 3.84 -12.15
CA LYS A 133 -19.06 4.98 -12.05
C LYS A 133 -19.18 5.54 -10.62
N ASN A 134 -18.85 4.72 -9.62
CA ASN A 134 -18.91 5.09 -8.20
C ASN A 134 -17.56 5.61 -7.69
N VAL A 135 -16.59 5.80 -8.57
CA VAL A 135 -15.29 6.37 -8.22
C VAL A 135 -15.26 7.81 -8.68
N GLU A 136 -15.09 8.71 -7.72
CA GLU A 136 -14.97 10.14 -7.93
C GLU A 136 -13.54 10.58 -7.68
N GLU A 137 -13.11 11.60 -8.42
CA GLU A 137 -11.94 12.41 -8.12
C GLU A 137 -12.42 13.84 -7.88
N ASN A 138 -12.16 14.38 -6.69
CA ASN A 138 -12.64 15.71 -6.28
C ASN A 138 -14.14 15.97 -6.56
N GLY A 139 -15.00 14.96 -6.36
CA GLY A 139 -16.45 15.04 -6.56
C GLY A 139 -16.94 14.90 -8.01
N VAL A 140 -16.04 14.57 -8.95
CA VAL A 140 -16.36 14.30 -10.36
C VAL A 140 -16.04 12.85 -10.67
N VAL A 141 -16.88 12.17 -11.46
CA VAL A 141 -16.57 10.79 -11.91
C VAL A 141 -15.14 10.73 -12.46
N ALA A 142 -14.29 9.89 -11.86
CA ALA A 142 -12.83 9.96 -12.03
C ALA A 142 -12.39 9.85 -13.49
N SER A 143 -13.11 9.08 -14.32
CA SER A 143 -12.80 8.94 -15.75
C SER A 143 -13.03 10.21 -16.59
N LYS A 144 -13.66 11.24 -16.01
CA LYS A 144 -13.88 12.55 -16.64
C LYS A 144 -12.89 13.61 -16.15
N SER A 145 -12.14 13.32 -15.10
CA SER A 145 -11.11 14.21 -14.56
C SER A 145 -9.88 14.25 -15.46
N ARG A 146 -9.21 15.41 -15.48
CA ARG A 146 -7.99 15.61 -16.28
C ARG A 146 -6.87 14.71 -15.76
N GLY A 147 -6.14 14.08 -16.68
CA GLY A 147 -4.98 13.24 -16.32
C GLY A 147 -5.35 11.84 -15.83
N ILE A 148 -6.65 11.49 -15.82
CA ILE A 148 -7.14 10.16 -15.43
C ILE A 148 -7.77 9.49 -16.64
N LYS A 149 -7.37 8.25 -16.91
CA LYS A 149 -7.94 7.39 -17.95
C LYS A 149 -8.38 6.07 -17.33
N PHE A 150 -9.66 5.76 -17.41
CA PHE A 150 -10.16 4.44 -17.04
C PHE A 150 -9.56 3.37 -17.95
N LEU A 151 -9.07 2.28 -17.35
CA LEU A 151 -8.50 1.14 -18.08
C LEU A 151 -9.46 -0.04 -18.09
N ARG A 152 -9.90 -0.50 -16.91
CA ARG A 152 -10.70 -1.73 -16.75
C ARG A 152 -11.26 -1.87 -15.33
N GLN A 153 -12.20 -2.79 -15.19
CA GLN A 153 -12.62 -3.34 -13.90
C GLN A 153 -11.90 -4.67 -13.68
N GLU A 154 -11.26 -4.87 -12.52
CA GLU A 154 -10.49 -6.07 -12.23
C GLU A 154 -10.46 -6.35 -10.72
N GLY A 155 -10.77 -7.59 -10.30
CA GLY A 155 -10.59 -8.02 -8.91
C GLY A 155 -11.30 -7.15 -7.86
N GLY A 156 -12.52 -6.68 -8.15
CA GLY A 156 -13.27 -5.78 -7.26
C GLY A 156 -12.75 -4.34 -7.22
N SER A 157 -11.87 -3.96 -8.17
CA SER A 157 -11.33 -2.61 -8.28
C SER A 157 -11.61 -2.00 -9.65
N ALA A 158 -11.84 -0.69 -9.67
CA ALA A 158 -11.74 0.12 -10.87
C ALA A 158 -10.28 0.56 -11.07
N VAL A 159 -9.73 0.33 -12.26
CA VAL A 159 -8.31 0.54 -12.56
C VAL A 159 -8.15 1.73 -13.52
N TYR A 160 -7.27 2.66 -13.15
CA TYR A 160 -7.02 3.89 -13.88
C TYR A 160 -5.54 4.04 -14.21
N GLN A 161 -5.24 4.60 -15.39
CA GLN A 161 -3.95 5.24 -15.63
C GLN A 161 -4.06 6.70 -15.21
N VAL A 162 -3.08 7.17 -14.43
CA VAL A 162 -3.06 8.51 -13.85
C VAL A 162 -1.73 9.18 -14.18
N ALA A 163 -1.79 10.43 -14.66
CA ALA A 163 -0.61 11.24 -14.97
C ALA A 163 0.03 11.81 -13.68
N SER A 164 1.21 12.42 -13.79
CA SER A 164 1.82 13.17 -12.69
C SER A 164 0.87 14.22 -12.09
N GLY A 165 0.89 14.39 -10.78
CA GLY A 165 0.00 15.32 -10.07
C GLY A 165 -0.41 14.82 -8.70
N ASN A 166 -1.34 15.55 -8.09
CA ASN A 166 -2.00 15.16 -6.84
C ASN A 166 -3.47 14.89 -7.12
N TYR A 167 -3.98 13.77 -6.61
CA TYR A 167 -5.36 13.34 -6.84
C TYR A 167 -5.96 12.82 -5.54
N GLU A 168 -7.26 12.97 -5.38
CA GLU A 168 -8.03 12.37 -4.29
C GLU A 168 -9.19 11.58 -4.88
N PHE A 169 -9.12 10.25 -4.73
CA PHE A 169 -10.16 9.33 -5.14
C PHE A 169 -11.08 9.01 -3.97
N VAL A 170 -12.39 8.97 -4.22
CA VAL A 170 -13.40 8.51 -3.28
C VAL A 170 -14.22 7.41 -3.96
N ALA A 171 -14.43 6.29 -3.27
CA ALA A 171 -15.24 5.19 -3.75
C ALA A 171 -16.24 4.70 -2.69
N GLU A 172 -17.43 4.33 -3.17
CA GLU A 172 -18.54 3.73 -2.42
C GLU A 172 -18.91 2.34 -2.96
#